data_AF-A0A4Q3VCY4-F1
#
_entry.id   AF-A0A4Q3VCY4-F1
#
_cell.length_a   1.000
_cell.length_b   1.000
_cell.length_c   1.000
_cell.angle_alpha   90.00
_cell.angle_beta   90.00
_cell.angle_gamma   90.00
#
_symmetry.space_group_name_H-M   'P 1'
#
loop_
_entity.id
_entity.type
_entity.pdbx_description
1 polymer ?
#
loop_
_entity_poly.entity_id
_entity_poly.type
_entity_poly.pdbx_seq_one_letter_code
_entity_poly.pdbx_strand_id
1 'polypeptide(L)' 'MVIPIPTPLLYTLALDPIADDETALAQSLAETFDDIQRKTYADEGRGLRGVHAKSHGLLKARMEVPDGHA' A
#
# COMPACT_ATOMS: atom_id res chain seq x y z
N MET A 1 -1.94 22.39 23.28
CA MET A 1 -1.78 22.91 21.90
C MET A 1 -2.71 22.09 21.01
N VAL A 2 -3.72 22.70 20.40
CA VAL A 2 -4.64 22.00 19.47
C VAL A 2 -4.15 22.31 18.05
N ILE A 3 -3.86 21.27 17.27
CA ILE A 3 -3.58 21.42 15.84
C ILE A 3 -4.95 21.51 15.15
N PRO A 4 -5.27 22.60 14.43
CA PRO A 4 -6.53 22.70 13.71
C PRO A 4 -6.57 21.61 12.62
N ILE A 5 -7.70 20.91 12.52
CA ILE A 5 -7.93 19.94 11.45
C ILE A 5 -8.22 20.75 10.17
N PRO A 6 -7.40 20.61 9.11
CA PRO A 6 -7.64 21.33 7.87
C PRO A 6 -8.94 20.85 7.21
N THR A 7 -9.65 21.77 6.55
CA THR A 7 -10.79 21.42 5.71
C THR A 7 -10.36 20.38 4.68
N PRO A 8 -11.05 19.22 4.56
CA PRO A 8 -10.70 18.20 3.58
C PRO A 8 -10.69 18.79 2.17
N LEU A 9 -9.58 18.59 1.45
CA LEU A 9 -9.48 18.95 0.05
C LEU A 9 -9.98 17.78 -0.80
N LEU A 10 -10.95 18.05 -1.68
CA LEU A 10 -11.37 17.05 -2.66
C LEU A 10 -10.23 16.77 -3.63
N TYR A 11 -9.92 15.48 -3.80
CA TYR A 11 -8.95 15.05 -4.80
C TYR A 11 -9.40 15.43 -6.21
N THR A 12 -8.47 15.93 -7.02
CA THR A 12 -8.63 16.14 -8.46
C THR A 12 -7.32 15.78 -9.16
N LEU A 13 -7.39 15.37 -10.43
CA LEU A 13 -6.19 15.09 -11.25
C LEU A 13 -5.26 16.30 -11.41
N ALA A 14 -5.75 17.52 -11.18
CA ALA A 14 -4.92 18.72 -11.20
C ALA A 14 -3.97 18.81 -10.00
N LEU A 15 -4.28 18.11 -8.90
CA LEU A 15 -3.43 18.07 -7.69
C LEU A 15 -2.29 17.06 -7.82
N ASP A 16 -2.52 15.98 -8.58
CA ASP A 16 -1.58 14.89 -8.80
C ASP A 16 -1.74 14.38 -10.23
N PRO A 17 -1.16 15.10 -11.21
CA PRO A 17 -1.23 14.71 -12.60
C PRO A 17 -0.39 13.45 -12.83
N ILE A 18 -0.91 12.53 -13.64
CA ILE A 18 -0.20 11.32 -14.04
C ILE A 18 1.08 11.73 -14.77
N ALA A 19 2.22 11.24 -14.31
CA ALA A 19 3.50 11.54 -14.94
C ALA A 19 3.64 10.79 -16.28
N ASP A 20 4.36 11.38 -17.23
CA ASP A 20 4.54 10.82 -18.58
C ASP A 20 5.12 9.38 -18.55
N ASP A 21 5.93 9.07 -17.54
CA ASP A 21 6.59 7.78 -17.36
C ASP A 21 5.89 6.85 -16.36
N GLU A 22 4.79 7.29 -15.73
CA GLU A 22 4.15 6.54 -14.63
C GLU A 22 3.67 5.15 -15.09
N THR A 23 3.15 5.06 -16.31
CA THR A 23 2.73 3.76 -16.89
C THR A 23 3.93 2.83 -17.09
N ALA A 24 5.05 3.36 -17.61
CA ALA A 24 6.26 2.57 -17.82
C ALA A 24 6.88 2.15 -16.48
N LEU A 25 6.88 3.05 -15.49
CA LEU A 25 7.34 2.77 -14.14
C LEU A 25 6.49 1.67 -13.49
N ALA A 26 5.16 1.77 -13.56
CA ALA A 26 4.25 0.75 -13.03
C ALA A 26 4.51 -0.63 -13.64
N GLN A 27 4.75 -0.68 -14.96
CA GLN A 27 5.12 -1.92 -15.63
C GLN A 27 6.47 -2.47 -15.12
N SER A 28 7.49 -1.61 -15.02
CA SER A 28 8.82 -2.03 -14.53
C SER A 28 8.77 -2.57 -13.10
N LEU A 29 7.92 -1.99 -12.25
CA LEU A 29 7.72 -2.43 -10.87
C LEU A 29 7.02 -3.79 -10.83
N ALA A 30 6.02 -4.01 -11.67
CA ALA A 30 5.33 -5.29 -11.77
C ALA A 30 6.27 -6.41 -12.25
N GLU A 31 7.09 -6.15 -13.28
CA GLU A 31 8.07 -7.11 -13.81
C GLU A 31 9.13 -7.46 -12.77
N THR A 32 9.67 -6.45 -12.08
CA THR A 32 10.64 -6.64 -10.99
C THR A 32 10.03 -7.46 -9.86
N PHE A 33 8.78 -7.18 -9.51
CA PHE A 33 8.09 -7.90 -8.45
C PHE A 33 7.80 -9.37 -8.81
N ASP A 34 7.47 -9.67 -10.07
CA ASP A 34 7.31 -11.04 -10.55
C ASP A 34 8.62 -11.84 -10.43
N ASP A 35 9.75 -11.26 -10.85
CA ASP A 35 11.07 -11.91 -10.73
C ASP A 35 11.43 -12.23 -9.26
N ILE A 36 11.20 -11.29 -8.34
CA ILE A 36 11.40 -11.49 -6.91
C ILE A 36 10.54 -12.66 -6.39
N GLN A 37 9.27 -12.71 -6.78
CA GLN A 37 8.36 -13.77 -6.34
C GLN A 37 8.77 -15.14 -6.87
N ARG A 38 9.21 -15.23 -8.13
CA ARG A 38 9.70 -16.49 -8.72
C ARG A 38 10.94 -17.02 -8.01
N LYS A 39 11.91 -16.15 -7.75
CA LYS A 39 13.13 -16.50 -7.01
C LYS A 39 12.79 -16.97 -5.60
N THR A 40 11.95 -16.21 -4.88
CA THR A 40 11.52 -16.57 -3.53
C THR A 40 10.79 -17.91 -3.50
N TYR A 41 9.92 -18.17 -4.48
CA TYR A 41 9.22 -19.45 -4.58
C TYR A 41 10.19 -20.62 -4.83
N ALA A 42 11.19 -20.43 -5.70
CA ALA A 42 12.22 -21.42 -5.95
C ALA A 42 13.03 -21.76 -4.69
N ASP A 43 13.34 -20.75 -3.86
CA ASP A 43 14.11 -20.91 -2.63
C ASP A 43 13.28 -21.52 -1.48
N GLU A 44 12.01 -21.13 -1.35
CA GLU A 44 11.16 -21.51 -0.20
C GLU A 44 10.33 -22.78 -0.43
N GLY A 45 10.14 -23.18 -1.69
CA GLY A 45 9.39 -24.39 -2.07
C GLY A 45 7.87 -24.33 -1.80
N ARG A 46 7.33 -23.15 -1.46
CA ARG A 46 5.90 -22.90 -1.27
C ARG A 46 5.53 -21.45 -1.55
N GLY A 47 4.24 -21.21 -1.80
CA GLY A 47 3.73 -19.85 -1.92
C GLY A 47 3.80 -19.09 -0.60
N LEU A 48 4.49 -17.94 -0.61
CA LEU A 48 4.48 -16.94 0.45
C LEU A 48 3.77 -15.67 -0.04
N ARG A 49 3.44 -14.76 0.89
CA ARG A 49 3.00 -13.41 0.51
C ARG A 49 4.17 -12.69 -0.16
N GLY A 50 3.95 -12.08 -1.33
CA GLY A 50 5.03 -11.42 -2.09
C GLY A 50 5.68 -10.24 -1.37
N VAL A 51 4.97 -9.61 -0.42
CA VAL A 51 5.53 -8.66 0.54
C VAL A 51 5.04 -9.01 1.95
N HIS A 52 5.76 -8.52 2.96
CA HIS A 52 5.49 -8.76 4.38
C HIS A 52 5.40 -10.24 4.77
N ALA A 53 5.97 -11.18 4.01
CA ALA A 53 5.89 -12.63 4.22
C ALA A 53 6.14 -13.08 5.66
N LYS A 54 7.10 -12.43 6.33
CA LYS A 54 7.40 -12.63 7.74
C LYS A 54 6.42 -11.86 8.62
N SER A 55 5.65 -12.59 9.41
CA SER A 55 4.76 -12.04 10.44
C SER A 55 4.98 -12.75 11.77
N HIS A 56 4.80 -12.04 12.88
CA HIS A 56 4.87 -12.62 14.22
C HIS A 56 3.56 -13.30 14.65
N GLY A 57 2.41 -12.84 14.15
CA GLY A 57 1.09 -13.41 14.48
C GLY A 57 -0.04 -12.62 13.82
N LEU A 58 -1.26 -13.14 13.95
CA LEU A 58 -2.50 -12.51 13.47
C LEU A 58 -3.29 -11.99 14.68
N LEU A 59 -3.51 -10.67 14.76
CA LEU A 59 -4.34 -10.07 15.79
C LEU A 59 -5.80 -9.99 15.34
N LYS A 60 -6.73 -10.38 16.21
CA LYS A 60 -8.17 -10.17 16.04
C LYS A 60 -8.68 -9.22 17.12
N ALA A 61 -9.23 -8.07 16.72
CA ALA A 61 -9.71 -7.03 17.61
C ALA A 61 -10.93 -6.29 17.02
N ARG A 62 -11.58 -5.45 17.83
CA ARG A 62 -12.66 -4.54 17.43
C ARG A 62 -12.16 -3.10 17.52
N MET A 63 -12.40 -2.30 16.49
CA MET A 63 -12.15 -0.85 16.49
C MET A 63 -13.50 -0.14 16.58
N GLU A 64 -13.63 0.80 17.52
CA GLU A 64 -14.80 1.64 17.68
C GLU A 64 -14.44 3.05 17.23
N VAL A 65 -15.21 3.60 16.29
CA VAL A 65 -15.08 4.99 15.86
C VAL A 65 -16.05 5.81 16.71
N PRO A 66 -15.59 6.74 17.55
CA PRO A 66 -16.47 7.62 18.29
C PRO A 66 -17.29 8.50 17.35
N ASP A 67 -18.49 8.89 17.78
CA ASP A 67 -19.28 9.88 17.05
C ASP A 67 -18.50 11.21 16.94
N GLY A 68 -18.45 11.77 15.74
CA GLY A 68 -17.60 12.92 15.40
C GLY A 68 -18.10 14.25 15.98
N HIS A 69 -17.15 15.05 16.43
CA HIS A 69 -17.31 16.46 16.80
C HIS A 69 -17.81 17.30 15.61
N ALA A 70 -18.74 18.23 15.89
CA ALA A 70 -19.24 19.26 14.97
C ALA A 70 -18.18 20.30 14.58
#